data_AF-A0A661FYN5-F1
#
_entry.id   AF-A0A661FYN5-F1
#
_cell.length_a   1.000
_cell.length_b   1.000
_cell.length_c   1.000
_cell.angle_alpha   90.00
_cell.angle_beta   90.00
_cell.angle_gamma   90.00
#
_symmetry.space_group_name_H-M   'P 1'
#
loop_
_entity.id
_entity.type
_entity.pdbx_description
1 polymer ?
#
loop_
_entity_poly.entity_id
_entity_poly.type
_entity_poly.pdbx_seq_one_letter_code
_entity_poly.pdbx_strand_id
1 'polypeptide(L)'
;MKAIKILSGVVLVLLILVGLNWASIERLIHVKSLFDADKIVQNFSHMDDLLFSSDLPRSGEEHTWETRLSSLPVNFTDRGKEKNTAAMLEELQTTALVVVKDGSIVFEDYYKGTGKEDLRISWSMSKSFVSALTGL
;
A
#
# COMPACT_ATOMS: atom_id res chain seq x y z
N MET A 1 -36.59 27.04 28.43
CA MET A 1 -35.37 27.88 28.24
C MET A 1 -34.12 27.33 28.91
N LYS A 2 -34.12 26.96 30.21
CA LYS A 2 -32.92 26.40 30.89
C LYS A 2 -32.41 25.10 30.26
N ALA A 3 -33.29 24.14 29.99
CA ALA A 3 -32.93 22.86 29.36
C ALA A 3 -32.31 23.04 27.96
N ILE A 4 -32.82 23.98 27.16
CA ILE A 4 -32.26 24.31 25.85
C ILE A 4 -30.84 24.88 25.98
N LYS A 5 -30.60 25.79 26.94
CA LYS A 5 -29.25 26.34 27.19
C LYS A 5 -28.26 25.27 27.64
N ILE A 6 -28.70 24.34 28.48
CA ILE A 6 -27.87 23.20 28.92
C ILE A 6 -27.55 22.30 27.72
N LEU A 7 -28.55 21.94 26.92
CA LEU A 7 -28.37 21.11 25.73
C LEU A 7 -27.43 21.77 24.71
N SER A 8 -27.60 23.07 24.45
CA SER A 8 -26.69 23.82 23.57
C SER A 8 -25.26 23.85 24.10
N GLY A 9 -25.08 24.00 25.43
CA GLY A 9 -23.76 23.93 26.06
C GLY A 9 -23.10 22.56 25.89
N VAL A 10 -23.85 21.47 26.07
CA VAL A 10 -23.35 20.11 25.86
C VAL A 10 -22.95 19.87 24.40
N VAL A 11 -23.79 20.29 23.44
CA VAL A 11 -23.48 20.16 22.01
C VAL A 11 -22.21 20.93 21.65
N LEU A 12 -22.05 22.16 22.15
CA LEU A 12 -20.87 22.97 21.91
C LEU A 12 -19.60 22.30 22.44
N VAL A 13 -19.65 21.76 23.67
CA VAL A 13 -18.53 21.02 24.26
C VAL A 13 -18.19 19.78 23.43
N LEU A 14 -19.19 19.02 22.99
CA LEU A 14 -18.97 17.84 22.14
C LEU A 14 -18.33 18.20 20.80
N LEU A 15 -18.79 19.28 20.14
CA LEU A 15 -18.19 19.76 18.89
C LEU A 15 -16.73 20.19 19.08
N ILE A 16 -16.42 20.89 20.18
CA ILE A 16 -15.04 21.26 20.52
C ILE A 16 -14.19 20.00 20.72
N LEU A 17 -14.68 19.01 21.48
CA LEU A 17 -13.96 17.76 21.71
C LEU A 17 -13.71 16.99 20.40
N VAL A 18 -14.69 16.92 19.49
CA VAL A 18 -14.52 16.31 18.16
C VAL A 18 -13.50 17.08 17.33
N GLY A 19 -13.60 18.41 17.28
CA GLY A 19 -12.66 19.25 16.53
C GLY A 19 -11.22 19.11 17.02
N LEU A 20 -11.01 19.09 18.35
CA LEU A 20 -9.68 18.89 18.95
C LEU A 20 -9.10 17.50 18.66
N ASN A 21 -9.94 16.50 18.40
CA ASN A 21 -9.52 15.12 18.12
C ASN A 21 -9.66 14.71 16.64
N TRP A 22 -9.95 15.66 15.74
CA TRP A 22 -10.32 15.36 14.35
C TRP A 22 -9.31 14.45 13.65
N ALA A 23 -8.03 14.80 13.69
CA ALA A 23 -6.96 14.01 13.07
C ALA A 23 -6.87 12.56 13.60
N SER A 24 -7.18 12.34 14.88
CA SER A 24 -7.21 11.00 15.47
C SER A 24 -8.45 10.21 15.06
N ILE A 25 -9.60 10.88 14.93
CA ILE A 25 -10.84 10.28 14.46
C ILE A 25 -10.72 9.87 12.99
N GLU A 26 -10.19 10.75 12.14
CA GLU A 26 -9.95 10.50 10.72
C GLU A 26 -9.03 9.29 10.53
N ARG A 27 -7.88 9.28 11.21
CA ARG A 27 -6.97 8.13 11.20
C ARG A 27 -7.64 6.85 11.68
N LEU A 28 -8.45 6.90 12.74
CA LEU A 28 -9.19 5.73 13.23
C LEU A 28 -10.17 5.19 12.18
N ILE A 29 -10.87 6.08 11.46
CA ILE A 29 -11.77 5.70 10.37
C ILE A 29 -10.99 5.00 9.27
N HIS A 30 -9.86 5.57 8.84
CA HIS A 30 -9.01 4.97 7.82
C HIS A 30 -8.47 3.59 8.22
N VAL A 31 -7.95 3.46 9.46
CA VAL A 31 -7.45 2.19 10.00
C VAL A 31 -8.57 1.14 10.07
N LYS A 32 -9.79 1.54 10.45
CA LYS A 32 -10.94 0.62 10.46
C LYS A 32 -11.29 0.12 9.06
N SER A 33 -11.18 0.97 8.05
CA SER A 33 -11.44 0.63 6.65
C SER A 33 -10.21 0.18 5.87
N LEU A 34 -9.08 -0.10 6.56
CA LEU A 34 -7.79 -0.31 5.91
C LEU A 34 -7.82 -1.46 4.90
N PHE A 35 -8.61 -2.50 5.20
CA PHE A 35 -8.77 -3.72 4.40
C PHE A 35 -10.11 -3.78 3.64
N ASP A 36 -10.91 -2.70 3.64
CA ASP A 36 -12.14 -2.67 2.87
C ASP A 36 -11.82 -2.94 1.39
N ALA A 37 -12.51 -3.88 0.76
CA ALA A 37 -12.15 -4.39 -0.57
C ALA A 37 -12.13 -3.30 -1.65
N ASP A 38 -13.00 -2.29 -1.53
CA ASP A 38 -13.09 -1.14 -2.43
C ASP A 38 -11.99 -0.09 -2.21
N LYS A 39 -11.26 -0.15 -1.08
CA LYS A 39 -10.25 0.85 -0.70
C LYS A 39 -8.84 0.28 -0.57
N ILE A 40 -8.71 -1.04 -0.44
CA ILE A 40 -7.46 -1.70 -0.06
C ILE A 40 -6.27 -1.32 -0.96
N VAL A 41 -6.47 -1.18 -2.27
CA VAL A 41 -5.41 -0.79 -3.21
C VAL A 41 -4.94 0.64 -2.94
N GLN A 42 -5.87 1.58 -2.77
CA GLN A 42 -5.55 2.98 -2.47
C GLN A 42 -4.85 3.08 -1.12
N ASN A 43 -5.42 2.46 -0.09
CA ASN A 43 -4.88 2.47 1.27
C ASN A 43 -3.44 1.92 1.30
N PHE A 44 -3.20 0.79 0.65
CA PHE A 44 -1.89 0.12 0.68
C PHE A 44 -0.84 0.83 -0.17
N SER A 45 -1.27 1.71 -1.07
CA SER A 45 -0.37 2.50 -1.92
C SER A 45 -0.09 3.91 -1.38
N HIS A 46 -0.84 4.34 -0.35
CA HIS A 46 -0.77 5.69 0.24
C HIS A 46 -0.77 5.60 1.78
N MET A 47 0.11 4.75 2.33
CA MET A 47 0.16 4.52 3.78
C MET A 47 0.63 5.74 4.58
N ASP A 48 1.37 6.63 3.93
CA ASP A 48 1.85 7.92 4.45
C ASP A 48 0.71 8.92 4.71
N ASP A 49 -0.39 8.83 3.96
CA ASP A 49 -1.61 9.59 4.25
C ASP A 49 -2.33 9.05 5.49
N LEU A 50 -2.18 7.74 5.78
CA LEU A 50 -2.97 7.03 6.80
C LEU A 50 -2.26 6.94 8.15
N LEU A 51 -0.94 6.82 8.16
CA LEU A 51 -0.12 6.57 9.34
C LEU A 51 1.07 7.50 9.38
N PHE A 52 1.63 7.68 10.57
CA PHE A 52 2.91 8.36 10.70
C PHE A 52 4.00 7.59 9.95
N SER A 53 4.65 8.27 9.01
CA SER A 53 5.75 7.77 8.21
C SER A 53 6.98 8.67 8.41
N SER A 54 8.14 8.11 8.10
CA SER A 54 9.38 8.85 7.95
C SER A 54 10.01 8.45 6.63
N ASP A 55 10.49 9.44 5.88
CA ASP A 55 11.18 9.18 4.63
C ASP A 55 12.52 8.50 4.87
N LEU A 56 12.80 7.47 4.07
CA LEU A 56 14.13 6.88 4.00
C LEU A 56 14.87 7.51 2.83
N PRO A 57 15.82 8.45 3.07
CA PRO A 57 16.51 9.12 1.98
C PRO A 57 17.34 8.14 1.17
N ARG A 58 17.27 8.25 -0.15
CA ARG A 58 18.14 7.52 -1.07
C ARG A 58 19.58 8.04 -0.90
N SER A 59 20.57 7.16 -0.99
CA SER A 59 21.99 7.51 -0.95
C SER A 59 22.76 6.75 -2.04
N GLY A 60 23.89 7.32 -2.47
CA GLY A 60 24.70 6.75 -3.54
C GLY A 60 24.21 7.10 -4.96
N GLU A 61 24.85 6.49 -5.96
CA GLU A 61 24.46 6.66 -7.36
C GLU A 61 23.25 5.78 -7.70
N GLU A 62 22.33 6.34 -8.49
CA GLU A 62 21.16 5.60 -8.95
C GLU A 62 21.57 4.49 -9.93
N HIS A 63 21.22 3.25 -9.59
CA HIS A 63 21.38 2.14 -10.52
C HIS A 63 20.21 2.13 -11.51
N THR A 64 20.48 2.48 -12.77
CA THR A 64 19.52 2.32 -13.85
C THR A 64 19.56 0.90 -14.39
N TRP A 65 18.42 0.21 -14.33
CA TRP A 65 18.29 -1.15 -14.86
C TRP A 65 18.26 -1.17 -16.39
N GLU A 66 19.03 -2.07 -17.01
CA GLU A 66 18.81 -2.43 -18.40
C GLU A 66 17.42 -3.09 -18.53
N THR A 67 16.71 -2.81 -19.62
CA THR A 67 15.35 -3.32 -19.85
C THR A 67 15.30 -4.14 -21.14
N ARG A 68 14.85 -5.40 -21.02
CA ARG A 68 14.71 -6.36 -22.13
C ARG A 68 13.36 -7.07 -22.02
N LEU A 69 12.28 -6.30 -22.19
CA LEU A 69 10.92 -6.77 -21.93
C LEU A 69 10.51 -7.93 -22.86
N SER A 70 9.82 -8.88 -22.26
CA SER A 70 9.21 -10.04 -22.91
C SER A 70 7.87 -10.31 -22.27
N SER A 71 6.91 -10.85 -23.02
CA SER A 71 5.61 -11.22 -22.46
C SER A 71 5.72 -12.38 -21.48
N LEU A 72 4.92 -12.36 -20.41
CA LEU A 72 4.76 -13.55 -19.57
C LEU A 72 4.17 -14.72 -20.39
N PRO A 73 4.48 -15.97 -20.03
CA PRO A 73 3.80 -17.13 -20.57
C PRO A 73 2.28 -17.02 -20.35
N VAL A 74 1.48 -17.43 -21.34
CA VAL A 74 0.01 -17.44 -21.21
C VAL A 74 -0.42 -18.38 -20.09
N ASN A 75 0.22 -19.55 -20.02
CA ASN A 75 0.01 -20.55 -18.98
C ASN A 75 1.33 -20.94 -18.32
N PHE A 76 1.25 -21.42 -17.09
CA PHE A 76 2.37 -22.00 -16.35
C PHE A 76 1.87 -23.19 -15.51
N THR A 77 2.81 -24.06 -15.13
CA THR A 77 2.51 -25.23 -14.29
C THR A 77 2.81 -24.93 -12.83
N ASP A 78 1.81 -25.05 -11.96
CA ASP A 78 1.95 -25.00 -10.51
C ASP A 78 1.45 -26.31 -9.91
N ARG A 79 2.34 -27.04 -9.22
CA ARG A 79 2.03 -28.33 -8.58
C ARG A 79 1.33 -29.33 -9.51
N GLY A 80 1.78 -29.41 -10.76
CA GLY A 80 1.24 -30.31 -11.78
C GLY A 80 -0.11 -29.88 -12.39
N LYS A 81 -0.62 -28.68 -12.05
CA LYS A 81 -1.80 -28.09 -12.66
C LYS A 81 -1.39 -26.93 -13.56
N GLU A 82 -1.92 -26.92 -14.78
CA GLU A 82 -1.79 -25.77 -15.67
C GLU A 82 -2.69 -24.63 -15.16
N LYS A 83 -2.14 -23.42 -15.10
CA LYS A 83 -2.83 -22.18 -14.69
C LYS A 83 -2.60 -21.10 -15.72
N ASN A 84 -3.61 -20.27 -15.94
CA ASN A 84 -3.48 -19.08 -16.78
C ASN A 84 -2.87 -17.94 -15.96
N THR A 85 -1.84 -17.29 -16.50
CA THR A 85 -1.09 -16.23 -15.80
C THR A 85 -1.95 -15.01 -15.53
N ALA A 86 -2.70 -14.53 -16.53
CA ALA A 86 -3.54 -13.34 -16.38
C ALA A 86 -4.65 -13.56 -15.35
N ALA A 87 -5.32 -14.72 -15.41
CA ALA A 87 -6.35 -15.09 -14.44
C ALA A 87 -5.80 -15.16 -13.00
N MET A 88 -4.58 -15.68 -12.82
CA MET A 88 -3.94 -15.72 -11.49
C MET A 88 -3.64 -14.31 -10.96
N LEU A 89 -3.10 -13.41 -11.79
CA LEU A 89 -2.78 -12.05 -11.37
C LEU A 89 -4.04 -11.28 -10.97
N GLU A 90 -5.14 -11.51 -11.68
CA GLU A 90 -6.45 -10.98 -11.33
C GLU A 90 -6.99 -11.58 -10.03
N GLU A 91 -6.97 -12.91 -9.86
CA GLU A 91 -7.40 -13.60 -8.64
C GLU A 91 -6.64 -13.09 -7.41
N LEU A 92 -5.33 -12.90 -7.53
CA LEU A 92 -4.46 -12.39 -6.46
C LEU A 92 -4.60 -10.90 -6.18
N GLN A 93 -5.40 -10.17 -6.97
CA GLN A 93 -5.49 -8.70 -6.90
C GLN A 93 -4.11 -8.05 -6.98
N THR A 94 -3.25 -8.57 -7.88
CA THR A 94 -1.88 -8.07 -8.04
C THR A 94 -1.93 -6.60 -8.43
N THR A 95 -1.05 -5.76 -7.84
CA THR A 95 -0.92 -4.34 -8.18
C THR A 95 0.35 -4.05 -8.98
N ALA A 96 1.41 -4.84 -8.82
CA ALA A 96 2.61 -4.77 -9.65
C ALA A 96 3.29 -6.14 -9.73
N LEU A 97 3.89 -6.42 -10.88
CA LEU A 97 4.80 -7.55 -11.04
C LEU A 97 6.03 -7.11 -11.83
N VAL A 98 7.21 -7.30 -11.26
CA VAL A 98 8.50 -7.04 -11.89
C VAL A 98 9.33 -8.31 -11.86
N VAL A 99 9.89 -8.69 -13.01
CA VAL A 99 10.76 -9.85 -13.16
C VAL A 99 12.13 -9.38 -13.63
N VAL A 100 13.14 -9.68 -12.83
CA VAL A 100 14.55 -9.36 -13.14
C VAL A 100 15.28 -10.65 -13.46
N LYS A 101 16.03 -10.65 -14.56
CA LYS A 101 16.87 -11.77 -14.99
C LYS A 101 18.15 -11.26 -15.66
N ASP A 102 19.29 -11.83 -15.26
CA ASP A 102 20.61 -11.55 -15.83
C ASP A 102 20.93 -10.03 -15.86
N GLY A 103 20.63 -9.33 -14.76
CA GLY A 103 20.90 -7.89 -14.61
C GLY A 103 19.93 -6.98 -15.36
N SER A 104 18.84 -7.49 -15.93
CA SER A 104 17.85 -6.69 -16.65
C SER A 104 16.43 -6.96 -16.20
N ILE A 105 15.57 -5.94 -16.28
CA ILE A 105 14.13 -6.10 -16.16
C ILE A 105 13.63 -6.77 -17.45
N VAL A 106 13.11 -7.99 -17.33
CA VAL A 106 12.60 -8.78 -18.47
C VAL A 106 11.07 -8.77 -18.56
N PHE A 107 10.40 -8.30 -17.51
CA PHE A 107 8.97 -8.00 -17.50
C PHE A 107 8.69 -7.00 -16.37
N GLU A 108 7.90 -5.98 -16.64
CA GLU A 108 7.27 -5.14 -15.61
C GLU A 108 5.87 -4.76 -16.07
N ASP A 109 4.89 -4.86 -15.18
CA ASP A 109 3.54 -4.37 -15.43
C ASP A 109 2.85 -3.97 -14.12
N TYR A 110 1.89 -3.05 -14.25
CA TYR A 110 1.21 -2.41 -13.13
C TYR A 110 -0.30 -2.47 -13.33
N TYR A 111 -1.00 -2.81 -12.26
CA TYR A 111 -2.39 -3.20 -12.30
C TYR A 111 -3.20 -2.37 -11.30
N LYS A 112 -4.54 -2.49 -11.38
CA LYS A 112 -5.47 -1.84 -10.45
C LYS A 112 -5.28 -0.31 -10.36
N GLY A 113 -4.87 0.31 -11.47
CA GLY A 113 -4.66 1.76 -11.56
C GLY A 113 -3.36 2.26 -10.92
N THR A 114 -2.49 1.35 -10.47
CA THR A 114 -1.19 1.73 -9.90
C THR A 114 -0.12 1.88 -10.98
N GLY A 115 0.96 2.60 -10.68
CA GLY A 115 2.09 2.85 -11.54
C GLY A 115 3.44 2.40 -10.96
N LYS A 116 4.49 2.72 -11.72
CA LYS A 116 5.90 2.41 -11.42
C LYS A 116 6.43 3.09 -10.17
N GLU A 117 6.07 4.36 -10.01
CA GLU A 117 6.56 5.19 -8.91
C GLU A 117 5.70 5.06 -7.63
N ASP A 118 4.58 4.34 -7.69
CA ASP A 118 3.71 4.16 -6.54
C ASP A 118 4.40 3.33 -5.47
N LEU A 119 4.45 3.84 -4.24
CA LEU A 119 4.87 3.07 -3.10
C LEU A 119 3.79 2.05 -2.73
N ARG A 120 4.19 0.92 -2.15
CA ARG A 120 3.28 -0.12 -1.67
C ARG A 120 3.77 -0.61 -0.32
N ILE A 121 2.86 -0.79 0.64
CA ILE A 121 3.21 -1.42 1.91
C ILE A 121 3.84 -2.79 1.68
N SER A 122 5.06 -2.97 2.18
CA SER A 122 5.82 -4.21 1.98
C SER A 122 5.45 -5.32 2.97
N TRP A 123 4.61 -5.02 3.96
CA TRP A 123 4.29 -5.90 5.08
C TRP A 123 5.54 -6.52 5.70
N SER A 124 5.56 -7.85 5.91
CA SER A 124 6.69 -8.55 6.51
C SER A 124 7.95 -8.57 5.66
N MET A 125 7.93 -8.17 4.38
CA MET A 125 9.17 -8.02 3.62
C MET A 125 10.11 -6.96 4.22
N SER A 126 9.57 -5.98 4.95
CA SER A 126 10.38 -4.97 5.66
C SER A 126 11.35 -5.60 6.68
N LYS A 127 11.00 -6.77 7.23
CA LYS A 127 11.82 -7.47 8.22
C LYS A 127 13.15 -7.95 7.62
N SER A 128 13.21 -8.22 6.31
CA SER A 128 14.46 -8.57 5.63
C SER A 128 15.46 -7.42 5.67
N PHE A 129 15.01 -6.16 5.56
CA PHE A 129 15.88 -4.98 5.69
C PHE A 129 16.43 -4.87 7.11
N VAL A 130 15.58 -5.03 8.13
CA VAL A 130 16.02 -5.04 9.54
C VAL A 130 17.03 -6.16 9.78
N SER A 131 16.74 -7.38 9.29
CA SER A 131 17.64 -8.52 9.42
C SER A 131 19.00 -8.29 8.76
N ALA A 132 19.03 -7.68 7.57
CA ALA A 132 20.28 -7.34 6.90
C ALA A 132 21.07 -6.30 7.71
N LEU A 133 20.41 -5.25 8.22
CA LEU A 133 21.06 -4.22 9.01
C LEU A 133 21.60 -4.72 10.36
N THR A 134 20.91 -5.65 11.01
CA THR A 134 21.34 -6.19 12.31
C THR A 134 22.30 -7.38 12.19
N GLY A 135 22.30 -8.06 11.05
CA GLY A 135 23.12 -9.25 10.80
C GLY A 135 24.44 -8.97 10.08
N LEU A 136 24.60 -7.80 9.47
CA LEU A 136 25.88 -7.23 9.05
C LEU A 136 26.68 -6.73 10.26
#